data_AF-A0A7S4A5F7-F1
#
_entry.id   AF-A0A7S4A5F7-F1
#
_cell.length_a   1.000
_cell.length_b   1.000
_cell.length_c   1.000
_cell.angle_alpha   90.00
_cell.angle_beta   90.00
_cell.angle_gamma   90.00
#
_symmetry.space_group_name_H-M   'P 1'
#
loop_
_entity.id
_entity.type
_entity.pdbx_description
1 polymer ?
#
loop_
_entity_poly.entity_id
_entity_poly.type
_entity_poly.pdbx_seq_one_letter_code
_entity_poly.pdbx_strand_id
1 'polypeptide(L)'
;MFHLPGRGTTALTVKSSPPKTAQTATRLGVRAGVLTKRDERGAWQRRYCALVPQTLLFYYDDETSDDARGIIDLEYYGDVQIVRGRTLRLATASDVPLRSFFFQAETEEQAQKWCEALSRERYFVVADERDAYRELQGEFSTTRAQDDESCSKMREASQERNAAASLSEKRAADALEVLRDQALALGLAPRQAAALTTPAAAAREVAHRLHFCGRRRESLERALQALETSQPEPPDAAEKRQSTIAALRAKLASQKQKTAHASTSRLAADARRDAALQTARAARAA
;
A
#
# COMPACT_ATOMS: atom_id res chain seq x y z
N MET A 1 10.90 -46.01 -43.83
CA MET A 1 9.71 -45.13 -43.89
C MET A 1 9.84 -44.15 -42.74
N PHE A 2 10.48 -43.00 -42.98
CA PHE A 2 10.80 -42.02 -41.93
C PHE A 2 9.77 -40.88 -41.97
N HIS A 3 9.00 -40.74 -40.90
CA HIS A 3 8.11 -39.61 -40.66
C HIS A 3 8.94 -38.37 -40.31
N LEU A 4 8.77 -37.30 -41.07
CA LEU A 4 9.23 -35.96 -40.70
C LEU A 4 8.18 -35.29 -39.81
N PRO A 5 8.52 -34.81 -38.60
CA PRO A 5 7.60 -34.03 -37.80
C PRO A 5 7.46 -32.60 -38.35
N GLY A 6 6.27 -32.04 -38.13
CA GLY A 6 5.75 -30.85 -38.81
C GLY A 6 6.57 -29.58 -38.63
N ARG A 7 6.49 -28.74 -39.67
CA ARG A 7 7.00 -27.37 -39.67
C ARG A 7 6.34 -26.57 -38.55
N GLY A 8 7.09 -26.32 -37.48
CA GLY A 8 6.75 -25.34 -36.47
C GLY A 8 6.80 -23.94 -37.09
N THR A 9 5.68 -23.23 -37.04
CA THR A 9 5.59 -21.81 -37.39
C THR A 9 6.47 -21.03 -36.41
N THR A 10 7.64 -20.58 -36.84
CA THR A 10 8.48 -19.66 -36.06
C THR A 10 7.80 -18.29 -36.04
N ALA A 11 6.97 -18.05 -35.04
CA ALA A 11 6.51 -16.72 -34.68
C ALA A 11 7.68 -15.99 -33.99
N LEU A 12 8.35 -15.10 -34.72
CA LEU A 12 9.31 -14.14 -34.17
C LEU A 12 8.54 -13.15 -33.29
N THR A 13 8.48 -13.40 -31.98
CA THR A 13 7.97 -12.43 -31.01
C THR A 13 9.05 -11.39 -30.75
N VAL A 14 8.97 -10.28 -31.49
CA VAL A 14 9.79 -9.08 -31.22
C VAL A 14 9.30 -8.46 -29.91
N LYS A 15 10.01 -8.75 -28.82
CA LYS A 15 9.69 -8.38 -27.42
C LYS A 15 9.69 -6.87 -27.10
N SER A 16 9.76 -5.99 -28.10
CA SER A 16 9.92 -4.54 -27.89
C SER A 16 8.93 -3.68 -28.68
N SER A 17 7.96 -4.27 -29.37
CA SER A 17 6.87 -3.50 -29.95
C SER A 17 5.82 -3.23 -28.87
N PRO A 18 5.33 -1.98 -28.72
CA PRO A 18 4.17 -1.69 -27.88
C PRO A 18 3.05 -2.68 -28.22
N PRO A 19 2.30 -3.21 -27.23
CA PRO A 19 1.18 -4.10 -27.50
C PRO A 19 0.24 -3.38 -28.47
N LYS A 20 0.01 -3.99 -29.65
CA LYS A 20 -0.81 -3.41 -30.71
C LYS A 20 -2.29 -3.66 -30.43
N THR A 21 -2.73 -3.25 -29.25
CA THR A 21 -4.12 -3.31 -28.82
C THR A 21 -5.00 -2.52 -29.78
N ALA A 22 -6.29 -2.86 -29.83
CA ALA A 22 -7.26 -2.14 -30.65
C ALA A 22 -7.27 -0.63 -30.32
N GLN A 23 -7.21 -0.28 -29.03
CA GLN A 23 -7.14 1.12 -28.60
C GLN A 23 -5.88 1.84 -29.11
N THR A 24 -4.72 1.18 -29.04
CA THR A 24 -3.47 1.78 -29.52
C THR A 24 -3.49 1.94 -31.04
N ALA A 25 -3.99 0.94 -31.77
CA ALA A 25 -4.14 1.01 -33.23
C ALA A 25 -5.17 2.06 -33.67
N THR A 26 -6.24 2.26 -32.91
CA THR A 26 -7.21 3.34 -33.16
C THR A 26 -6.60 4.71 -32.91
N ARG A 27 -5.85 4.87 -31.82
CA ARG A 27 -5.20 6.15 -31.49
C ARG A 27 -4.15 6.55 -32.53
N LEU A 28 -3.39 5.58 -33.04
CA LEU A 28 -2.38 5.81 -34.08
C LEU A 28 -2.96 5.80 -35.50
N GLY A 29 -4.18 5.28 -35.66
CA GLY A 29 -4.79 5.00 -36.95
C GLY A 29 -5.44 6.21 -37.60
N VAL A 30 -5.42 6.22 -38.93
CA VAL A 30 -6.14 7.21 -39.75
C VAL A 30 -7.65 6.99 -39.68
N ARG A 31 -8.04 5.72 -39.53
CA ARG A 31 -9.44 5.32 -39.49
C ARG A 31 -9.62 4.05 -38.69
N ALA A 32 -10.61 4.02 -37.81
CA ALA A 32 -11.03 2.81 -37.14
C ALA A 32 -12.55 2.65 -37.17
N GLY A 33 -13.02 1.41 -37.07
CA GLY A 33 -14.44 1.10 -37.01
C GLY A 33 -14.77 -0.33 -37.40
N VAL A 34 -16.03 -0.70 -37.19
CA VAL A 34 -16.53 -2.05 -37.47
C VAL A 34 -16.73 -2.26 -38.98
N LEU A 35 -16.24 -3.38 -39.48
CA LEU A 35 -16.53 -3.92 -40.80
C LEU A 35 -16.81 -5.42 -40.70
N THR A 36 -17.59 -5.96 -41.64
CA THR A 36 -17.78 -7.42 -41.74
C THR A 36 -16.79 -7.99 -42.73
N LYS A 37 -15.77 -8.70 -42.25
CA LYS A 37 -14.70 -9.28 -43.08
C LYS A 37 -15.08 -10.67 -43.58
N ARG A 38 -14.80 -10.96 -44.84
CA ARG A 38 -14.91 -12.33 -45.39
C ARG A 38 -13.69 -13.17 -45.02
N ASP A 39 -13.90 -14.37 -44.51
CA ASP A 39 -12.85 -15.35 -44.26
C ASP A 39 -12.50 -16.16 -45.52
N GLU A 40 -11.51 -17.04 -45.41
CA GLU A 40 -11.05 -17.90 -46.52
C GLU A 40 -12.11 -18.90 -46.99
N ARG A 41 -13.04 -19.30 -46.10
CA ARG A 41 -14.15 -20.21 -46.40
C ARG A 41 -15.35 -19.46 -47.00
N GLY A 42 -15.26 -18.14 -47.07
CA GLY A 42 -16.27 -17.27 -47.62
C GLY A 42 -17.32 -16.79 -46.62
N ALA A 43 -17.20 -17.13 -45.34
CA ALA A 43 -18.11 -16.68 -44.28
C ALA A 43 -17.78 -15.25 -43.85
N TRP A 44 -18.80 -14.51 -43.44
CA TRP A 44 -18.72 -13.11 -43.06
C TRP A 44 -18.66 -12.97 -41.53
N GLN A 45 -17.65 -12.27 -41.02
CA GLN A 45 -17.41 -12.10 -39.59
C GLN A 45 -17.26 -10.61 -39.25
N ARG A 46 -17.97 -10.16 -38.22
CA ARG A 46 -17.82 -8.80 -37.69
C ARG A 46 -16.42 -8.65 -37.08
N ARG A 47 -15.70 -7.59 -37.46
CA ARG A 47 -14.37 -7.25 -36.96
C ARG A 47 -14.26 -5.77 -36.72
N TYR A 48 -13.59 -5.39 -35.65
CA TYR A 48 -13.15 -4.01 -35.47
C TYR A 48 -11.86 -3.82 -36.27
N CYS A 49 -11.87 -2.90 -37.23
CA CYS A 49 -10.75 -2.67 -38.13
C CYS A 49 -10.09 -1.33 -37.80
N ALA A 50 -8.76 -1.27 -37.85
CA ALA A 50 -7.99 -0.06 -37.65
C ALA A 50 -6.93 0.06 -38.76
N LEU A 51 -7.05 1.10 -39.58
CA LEU A 51 -6.08 1.48 -40.59
C LEU A 51 -4.98 2.31 -39.91
N VAL A 52 -3.87 1.67 -39.62
CA VAL A 52 -2.68 2.31 -39.04
C VAL A 52 -1.84 2.87 -40.20
N PRO A 53 -1.16 4.02 -40.03
CA PRO A 53 -0.27 4.53 -41.07
C PRO A 53 0.88 3.54 -41.32
N GLN A 54 1.53 3.66 -42.48
CA GLN A 54 2.54 2.70 -42.99
C GLN A 54 1.96 1.39 -43.53
N THR A 55 0.88 1.47 -44.32
CA THR A 55 0.30 0.35 -45.09
C THR A 55 -0.36 -0.77 -44.28
N LEU A 56 -0.49 -0.72 -42.95
CA LEU A 56 -1.07 -1.85 -42.21
C LEU A 56 -2.55 -1.65 -41.87
N LEU A 57 -3.39 -2.61 -42.25
CA LEU A 57 -4.78 -2.73 -41.76
C LEU A 57 -4.85 -3.84 -40.71
N PHE A 58 -5.11 -3.45 -39.46
CA PHE A 58 -5.35 -4.37 -38.36
C PHE A 58 -6.83 -4.70 -38.26
N TYR A 59 -7.14 -5.93 -37.85
CA TYR A 59 -8.50 -6.31 -37.48
C TYR A 59 -8.52 -7.15 -36.20
N TYR A 60 -9.52 -6.88 -35.36
CA TYR A 60 -9.70 -7.38 -34.01
C TYR A 60 -11.07 -8.03 -33.86
N ASP A 61 -11.27 -8.77 -32.77
CA ASP A 61 -12.60 -9.27 -32.41
C ASP A 61 -13.52 -8.10 -32.03
N ASP A 62 -13.01 -7.12 -31.27
CA ASP A 62 -13.69 -5.90 -30.84
C ASP A 62 -12.72 -4.71 -30.60
N GLU A 63 -13.25 -3.56 -30.18
CA GLU A 63 -12.48 -2.32 -29.92
C GLU A 63 -11.64 -2.34 -28.63
N THR A 64 -11.88 -3.32 -27.75
CA THR A 64 -11.17 -3.50 -26.48
C THR A 64 -10.14 -4.62 -26.52
N SER A 65 -9.99 -5.27 -27.67
CA SER A 65 -9.11 -6.42 -27.83
C SER A 65 -7.65 -6.04 -27.63
N ASP A 66 -6.95 -6.82 -26.80
CA ASP A 66 -5.51 -6.66 -26.54
C ASP A 66 -4.64 -7.10 -27.73
N ASP A 67 -5.12 -8.07 -28.52
CA ASP A 67 -4.38 -8.67 -29.64
C ASP A 67 -5.13 -8.58 -30.96
N ALA A 68 -4.39 -8.29 -32.03
CA ALA A 68 -4.94 -8.29 -33.39
C ALA A 68 -5.21 -9.73 -33.87
N ARG A 69 -6.40 -9.96 -34.42
CA ARG A 69 -6.75 -11.24 -35.03
C ARG A 69 -5.99 -11.48 -36.32
N GLY A 70 -5.61 -10.40 -37.01
CA GLY A 70 -4.66 -10.43 -38.10
C GLY A 70 -4.34 -9.03 -38.63
N ILE A 71 -3.37 -9.01 -39.53
CA ILE A 71 -2.80 -7.80 -40.10
C ILE A 71 -2.74 -8.01 -41.61
N ILE A 72 -3.17 -7.00 -42.37
CA ILE A 72 -3.05 -6.97 -43.83
C ILE A 72 -2.07 -5.86 -44.17
N ASP A 73 -0.98 -6.23 -44.82
CA ASP A 73 -0.05 -5.27 -45.39
C ASP A 73 -0.56 -4.81 -46.75
N LEU A 74 -1.03 -3.58 -46.79
CA LEU A 74 -1.64 -2.90 -47.92
C LEU A 74 -0.63 -2.41 -48.96
N GLU A 75 0.69 -2.59 -48.74
CA GLU A 75 1.73 -2.24 -49.74
C GLU A 75 1.45 -2.95 -51.08
N TYR A 76 1.04 -4.21 -51.00
CA TYR A 76 0.71 -5.03 -52.18
C TYR A 76 -0.74 -4.87 -52.65
N TYR A 77 -1.61 -4.27 -51.83
CA TYR A 77 -3.05 -4.13 -52.09
C TYR A 77 -3.38 -2.71 -52.56
N GLY A 78 -2.87 -2.35 -53.74
CA GLY A 78 -3.12 -1.06 -54.38
C GLY A 78 -4.53 -0.95 -55.00
N ASP A 79 -5.12 -2.06 -55.44
CA ASP A 79 -6.44 -2.08 -56.08
C ASP A 79 -7.56 -2.18 -55.04
N VAL A 80 -8.08 -1.02 -54.63
CA VAL A 80 -9.18 -0.90 -53.68
C VAL A 80 -10.45 -0.44 -54.41
N GLN A 81 -11.50 -1.26 -54.37
CA GLN A 81 -12.74 -0.98 -55.09
C GLN A 81 -13.96 -1.28 -54.25
N ILE A 82 -15.04 -0.53 -54.45
CA ILE A 82 -16.36 -0.89 -53.94
C ILE A 82 -17.06 -1.75 -54.99
N VAL A 83 -17.32 -3.00 -54.63
CA VAL A 83 -18.14 -3.95 -55.38
C VAL A 83 -19.49 -4.08 -54.71
N ARG A 84 -20.57 -4.17 -55.50
CA ARG A 84 -21.94 -4.40 -55.01
C ARG A 84 -22.40 -3.37 -53.95
N GLY A 85 -22.06 -2.09 -54.15
CA GLY A 85 -22.51 -0.93 -53.35
C GLY A 85 -21.85 -0.77 -51.96
N ARG A 86 -21.73 -1.86 -51.20
CA ARG A 86 -21.25 -1.83 -49.79
C ARG A 86 -20.05 -2.73 -49.50
N THR A 87 -19.55 -3.46 -50.47
CA THR A 87 -18.45 -4.41 -50.26
C THR A 87 -17.16 -3.84 -50.83
N LEU A 88 -16.17 -3.62 -49.98
CA LEU A 88 -14.82 -3.29 -50.36
C LEU A 88 -14.09 -4.56 -50.81
N ARG A 89 -13.40 -4.47 -51.94
CA ARG A 89 -12.43 -5.47 -52.40
C ARG A 89 -11.04 -4.83 -52.34
N LEU A 90 -10.14 -5.51 -51.64
CA LEU A 90 -8.70 -5.24 -51.66
C LEU A 90 -8.04 -6.33 -52.51
N ALA A 91 -7.46 -5.95 -53.64
CA ALA A 91 -6.76 -6.87 -54.52
C ALA A 91 -5.34 -6.39 -54.81
N THR A 92 -4.49 -7.33 -55.17
CA THR A 92 -3.15 -7.06 -55.68
C THR A 92 -3.20 -6.85 -57.19
N ALA A 93 -2.10 -6.35 -57.76
CA ALA A 93 -1.95 -6.29 -59.21
C ALA A 93 -2.06 -7.70 -59.83
N SER A 94 -2.51 -7.78 -61.09
CA SER A 94 -2.86 -9.05 -61.75
C SER A 94 -1.69 -10.02 -61.92
N ASP A 95 -0.46 -9.52 -61.83
CA ASP A 95 0.81 -10.27 -61.88
C ASP A 95 1.22 -10.84 -60.52
N VAL A 96 0.60 -10.40 -59.42
CA VAL A 96 0.89 -10.85 -58.06
C VAL A 96 -0.21 -11.81 -57.60
N PRO A 97 0.08 -13.13 -57.43
CA PRO A 97 -0.93 -14.15 -57.12
C PRO A 97 -1.28 -14.20 -55.62
N LEU A 98 -1.55 -13.04 -55.01
CA LEU A 98 -2.02 -12.94 -53.64
C LEU A 98 -3.55 -12.97 -53.57
N ARG A 99 -4.10 -13.48 -52.47
CA ARG A 99 -5.55 -13.54 -52.27
C ARG A 99 -6.14 -12.13 -52.19
N SER A 100 -7.35 -11.93 -52.71
CA SER A 100 -8.13 -10.72 -52.42
C SER A 100 -8.79 -10.79 -51.05
N PHE A 101 -8.94 -9.64 -50.40
CA PHE A 101 -9.75 -9.50 -49.19
C PHE A 101 -11.06 -8.77 -49.49
N PHE A 102 -12.11 -9.14 -48.76
CA PHE A 102 -13.41 -8.52 -48.87
C PHE A 102 -13.90 -8.06 -47.50
N PHE A 103 -14.42 -6.84 -47.46
CA PHE A 103 -15.00 -6.22 -46.28
C PHE A 103 -16.34 -5.61 -46.65
N GLN A 104 -17.36 -5.81 -45.83
CA GLN A 104 -18.68 -5.24 -46.04
C GLN A 104 -18.94 -4.18 -44.97
N ALA A 105 -19.28 -2.98 -45.42
CA ALA A 105 -19.72 -1.89 -44.58
C ALA A 105 -21.23 -1.97 -44.34
N GLU A 106 -21.70 -1.34 -43.26
CA GLU A 106 -23.12 -1.26 -42.93
C GLU A 106 -23.87 -0.39 -43.95
N THR A 107 -23.27 0.74 -44.35
CA THR A 107 -23.83 1.70 -45.32
C THR A 107 -22.89 1.96 -46.50
N GLU A 108 -23.44 2.50 -47.60
CA GLU A 108 -22.65 2.88 -48.78
C GLU A 108 -21.71 4.05 -48.47
N GLU A 109 -22.14 5.00 -47.65
CA GLU A 109 -21.31 6.11 -47.20
C GLU A 109 -20.14 5.59 -46.36
N GLN A 110 -20.38 4.61 -45.49
CA GLN A 110 -19.32 3.98 -44.72
C GLN A 110 -18.32 3.27 -45.66
N ALA A 111 -18.80 2.54 -46.68
CA ALA A 111 -17.95 1.91 -47.68
C ALA A 111 -17.11 2.96 -48.44
N GLN A 112 -17.73 4.05 -48.88
CA GLN A 112 -17.05 5.13 -49.60
C GLN A 112 -15.92 5.74 -48.78
N LYS A 113 -16.20 6.10 -47.53
CA LYS A 113 -15.19 6.68 -46.65
C LYS A 113 -14.05 5.70 -46.33
N TRP A 114 -14.32 4.40 -46.21
CA TRP A 114 -13.25 3.40 -46.06
C TRP A 114 -12.44 3.23 -47.35
N CYS A 115 -13.08 3.23 -48.52
CA CYS A 115 -12.40 3.17 -49.81
C CYS A 115 -11.44 4.35 -50.00
N GLU A 116 -11.89 5.56 -49.65
CA GLU A 116 -11.07 6.78 -49.68
C GLU A 116 -9.87 6.69 -48.73
N ALA A 117 -10.09 6.31 -47.47
CA ALA A 117 -9.02 6.15 -46.49
C ALA A 117 -7.99 5.08 -46.91
N LEU A 118 -8.49 3.93 -47.38
CA LEU A 118 -7.67 2.82 -47.89
C LEU A 118 -6.99 3.14 -49.21
N SER A 119 -7.37 4.19 -49.95
CA SER A 119 -6.75 4.53 -51.24
C SER A 119 -5.80 5.72 -51.14
N ARG A 120 -6.24 6.82 -50.52
CA ARG A 120 -5.60 8.14 -50.55
C ARG A 120 -4.89 8.50 -49.26
N GLU A 121 -5.51 8.21 -48.12
CA GLU A 121 -5.05 8.71 -46.82
C GLU A 121 -3.86 7.91 -46.25
N ARG A 122 -3.56 6.73 -46.84
CA ARG A 122 -2.45 5.84 -46.46
C ARG A 122 -1.07 6.52 -46.38
N TYR A 123 -0.85 7.59 -47.14
CA TYR A 123 0.46 8.24 -47.29
C TYR A 123 0.58 9.63 -46.64
N PHE A 124 -0.53 10.20 -46.15
CA PHE A 124 -0.54 11.58 -45.66
C PHE A 124 -0.03 11.72 -44.21
N VAL A 125 -0.01 10.61 -43.45
CA VAL A 125 0.04 10.62 -41.97
C VAL A 125 1.45 10.39 -41.38
N VAL A 126 2.49 10.28 -42.21
CA VAL A 126 3.88 10.07 -41.73
C VAL A 126 4.36 11.23 -40.81
N ALA A 127 3.84 12.44 -41.00
CA ALA A 127 4.15 13.58 -40.14
C ALA A 127 3.48 13.46 -38.75
N ASP A 128 2.22 13.02 -38.70
CA ASP A 128 1.45 12.90 -37.45
C ASP A 128 1.96 11.76 -36.56
N GLU A 129 2.49 10.67 -37.13
CA GLU A 129 3.05 9.58 -36.32
C GLU A 129 4.19 10.05 -35.43
N ARG A 130 5.11 10.86 -35.96
CA ARG A 130 6.24 11.38 -35.18
C ARG A 130 5.76 12.22 -34.01
N ASP A 131 4.70 13.00 -34.20
CA ASP A 131 4.14 13.85 -33.17
C ASP A 131 3.32 13.05 -32.16
N ALA A 132 2.56 12.04 -32.60
CA ALA A 132 1.90 11.07 -31.71
C ALA A 132 2.91 10.29 -30.85
N TYR A 133 4.04 9.84 -31.41
CA TYR A 133 5.10 9.19 -30.64
C TYR A 133 5.77 10.14 -29.64
N ARG A 134 5.94 11.42 -29.99
CA ARG A 134 6.46 12.43 -29.06
C ARG A 134 5.50 12.68 -27.91
N GLU A 135 4.21 12.80 -28.19
CA GLU A 135 3.17 12.96 -27.16
C GLU A 135 3.17 11.76 -26.22
N LEU A 136 3.17 10.54 -26.76
CA LEU A 136 3.26 9.30 -26.00
C LEU A 136 4.51 9.26 -25.11
N GLN A 137 5.68 9.66 -25.64
CA GLN A 137 6.92 9.73 -24.86
C GLN A 137 6.83 10.77 -23.73
N GLY A 138 6.14 11.89 -23.97
CA GLY A 138 5.85 12.91 -22.96
C GLY A 138 4.94 12.38 -21.84
N GLU A 139 3.87 11.66 -22.19
CA GLU A 139 2.96 11.02 -21.24
C GLU A 139 3.69 10.00 -20.36
N PHE A 140 4.51 9.12 -20.96
CA PHE A 140 5.30 8.15 -20.20
C PHE A 140 6.30 8.81 -19.27
N SER A 141 6.96 9.88 -19.72
CA SER A 141 7.90 10.63 -18.89
C SER A 141 7.21 11.29 -17.69
N THR A 142 6.01 11.83 -17.92
CA THR A 142 5.19 12.46 -16.87
C THR A 142 4.70 11.43 -15.87
N THR A 143 4.19 10.29 -16.35
CA THR A 143 3.71 9.18 -15.50
C THR A 143 4.84 8.66 -14.62
N ARG A 144 6.02 8.44 -15.21
CA ARG A 144 7.21 8.00 -14.47
C ARG A 144 7.63 9.01 -13.39
N ALA A 145 7.60 10.31 -13.69
CA ALA A 145 7.92 11.34 -12.71
C ALA A 145 6.91 11.35 -11.53
N GLN A 146 5.62 11.15 -11.81
CA GLN A 146 4.58 11.03 -10.78
C GLN A 146 4.76 9.78 -9.92
N ASP A 147 5.12 8.64 -10.52
CA ASP A 147 5.41 7.40 -9.80
C ASP A 147 6.65 7.53 -8.91
N ASP A 148 7.70 8.17 -9.41
CA ASP A 148 8.92 8.45 -8.64
C ASP A 148 8.62 9.38 -7.45
N GLU A 149 7.80 10.43 -7.65
CA GLU A 149 7.36 11.33 -6.59
C GLU A 149 6.51 10.59 -5.53
N SER A 150 5.57 9.75 -5.97
CA SER A 150 4.74 8.92 -5.09
C SER A 150 5.58 7.95 -4.26
N CYS A 151 6.57 7.30 -4.88
CA CYS A 151 7.51 6.43 -4.19
C CYS A 151 8.34 7.19 -3.15
N SER A 152 8.78 8.41 -3.45
CA SER A 152 9.50 9.25 -2.49
C SER A 152 8.63 9.57 -1.28
N LYS A 153 7.39 10.03 -1.50
CA LYS A 153 6.43 10.35 -0.41
C LYS A 153 6.15 9.14 0.47
N MET A 154 5.98 7.94 -0.13
CA MET A 154 5.79 6.71 0.64
C MET A 154 7.00 6.35 1.50
N ARG A 155 8.23 6.55 0.99
CA ARG A 155 9.46 6.31 1.75
C ARG A 155 9.59 7.26 2.93
N GLU A 156 9.35 8.54 2.72
CA GLU A 156 9.37 9.56 3.78
C GLU A 156 8.34 9.24 4.87
N ALA A 157 7.08 8.96 4.49
CA ALA A 157 6.03 8.59 5.44
C ALA A 157 6.33 7.28 6.21
N SER A 158 7.09 6.35 5.60
CA SER A 158 7.55 5.14 6.27
C SER A 158 8.67 5.44 7.26
N GLN A 159 9.63 6.30 6.90
CA GLN A 159 10.70 6.73 7.79
C GLN A 159 10.15 7.47 9.02
N GLU A 160 9.19 8.37 8.84
CA GLU A 160 8.53 9.07 9.95
C GLU A 160 7.81 8.12 10.89
N ARG A 161 7.06 7.13 10.34
CA ARG A 161 6.41 6.09 11.15
C ARG A 161 7.40 5.27 11.95
N ASN A 162 8.52 4.88 11.34
CA ASN A 162 9.57 4.12 12.01
C ASN A 162 10.25 4.94 13.12
N ALA A 163 10.51 6.23 12.88
CA ALA A 163 11.05 7.13 13.89
C ALA A 163 10.09 7.30 15.08
N ALA A 164 8.78 7.46 14.81
CA ALA A 164 7.75 7.55 15.84
C ALA A 164 7.62 6.25 16.65
N ALA A 165 7.68 5.09 15.98
CA ALA A 165 7.66 3.79 16.63
C ALA A 165 8.88 3.59 17.55
N SER A 166 10.09 3.91 17.07
CA SER A 166 11.31 3.82 17.87
C SER A 166 11.27 4.74 19.10
N LEU A 167 10.73 5.95 18.96
CA LEU A 167 10.54 6.86 20.08
C LEU A 167 9.52 6.32 21.10
N SER A 168 8.43 5.72 20.61
CA SER A 168 7.41 5.09 21.47
C SER A 168 7.98 3.90 22.25
N GLU A 169 8.80 3.07 21.60
CA GLU A 169 9.46 1.93 22.22
C GLU A 169 10.42 2.37 23.33
N LYS A 170 11.25 3.38 23.08
CA LYS A 170 12.12 3.99 24.10
C LYS A 170 11.31 4.48 25.31
N ARG A 171 10.22 5.21 25.07
CA ARG A 171 9.32 5.68 26.14
C ARG A 171 8.71 4.54 26.95
N ALA A 172 8.33 3.46 26.29
CA ALA A 172 7.79 2.28 26.95
C ALA A 172 8.84 1.58 27.81
N ALA A 173 10.09 1.49 27.33
CA ALA A 173 11.21 0.94 28.10
C ALA A 173 11.52 1.77 29.35
N ASP A 174 11.63 3.09 29.20
CA ASP A 174 11.87 4.02 30.32
C ASP A 174 10.75 3.93 31.37
N ALA A 175 9.49 3.89 30.93
CA ALA A 175 8.34 3.75 31.82
C ALA A 175 8.35 2.40 32.57
N LEU A 176 8.77 1.32 31.91
CA LEU A 176 8.88 0.01 32.54
C LEU A 176 9.93 0.01 33.66
N GLU A 177 11.08 0.63 33.43
CA GLU A 177 12.14 0.74 34.44
C GLU A 177 11.65 1.48 35.69
N VAL A 178 11.03 2.66 35.50
CA VAL A 178 10.44 3.44 36.61
C VAL A 178 9.41 2.63 37.39
N LEU A 179 8.53 1.89 36.72
CA LEU A 179 7.50 1.08 37.38
C LEU A 179 8.09 -0.11 38.15
N ARG A 180 9.18 -0.72 37.64
CA ARG A 180 9.90 -1.78 38.37
C ARG A 180 10.52 -1.24 39.65
N ASP A 181 11.17 -0.07 39.59
CA ASP A 181 11.74 0.58 40.77
C ASP A 181 10.68 0.92 41.82
N GLN A 182 9.51 1.42 41.39
CA GLN A 182 8.38 1.65 42.27
C GLN A 182 7.88 0.36 42.92
N ALA A 183 7.78 -0.73 42.15
CA ALA A 183 7.36 -2.01 42.69
C ALA A 183 8.37 -2.56 43.73
N LEU A 184 9.67 -2.40 43.49
CA LEU A 184 10.73 -2.74 44.45
C LEU A 184 10.61 -1.94 45.74
N ALA A 185 10.39 -0.62 45.65
CA ALA A 185 10.19 0.25 46.81
C ALA A 185 8.96 -0.15 47.65
N LEU A 186 7.93 -0.70 47.00
CA LEU A 186 6.73 -1.25 47.64
C LEU A 186 6.92 -2.68 48.20
N GLY A 187 8.13 -3.23 48.11
CA GLY A 187 8.51 -4.51 48.69
C GLY A 187 8.26 -5.72 47.78
N LEU A 188 8.13 -5.52 46.47
CA LEU A 188 8.19 -6.61 45.50
C LEU A 188 9.62 -7.19 45.47
N ALA A 189 9.76 -8.52 45.37
CA ALA A 189 11.08 -9.13 45.30
C ALA A 189 11.78 -8.80 43.96
N PRO A 190 13.11 -8.65 43.92
CA PRO A 190 13.85 -8.33 42.69
C PRO A 190 13.55 -9.25 41.49
N ARG A 191 13.47 -10.56 41.74
CA ARG A 191 13.12 -11.54 40.70
C ARG A 191 11.71 -11.33 40.12
N GLN A 192 10.76 -10.92 40.96
CA GLN A 192 9.38 -10.66 40.54
C GLN A 192 9.26 -9.33 39.79
N ALA A 193 10.01 -8.30 40.20
CA ALA A 193 10.09 -7.04 39.47
C ALA A 193 10.71 -7.23 38.08
N ALA A 194 11.79 -8.00 37.98
CA ALA A 194 12.43 -8.34 36.71
C ALA A 194 11.50 -9.11 35.76
N ALA A 195 10.57 -9.92 36.29
CA ALA A 195 9.59 -10.66 35.49
C ALA A 195 8.50 -9.78 34.86
N LEU A 196 8.37 -8.50 35.26
CA LEU A 196 7.44 -7.57 34.65
C LEU A 196 8.00 -7.09 33.32
N THR A 197 7.54 -7.64 32.20
CA THR A 197 8.10 -7.35 30.86
C THR A 197 7.39 -6.22 30.11
N THR A 198 6.23 -5.75 30.59
CA THR A 198 5.44 -4.71 29.94
C THR A 198 5.04 -3.60 30.93
N PRO A 199 4.97 -2.33 30.48
CA PRO A 199 4.55 -1.22 31.35
C PRO A 199 3.17 -1.45 31.97
N ALA A 200 2.22 -2.01 31.21
CA ALA A 200 0.88 -2.27 31.69
C ALA A 200 0.86 -3.31 32.84
N ALA A 201 1.66 -4.37 32.74
CA ALA A 201 1.77 -5.35 33.82
C ALA A 201 2.42 -4.75 35.06
N ALA A 202 3.49 -3.97 34.88
CA ALA A 202 4.17 -3.31 35.98
C ALA A 202 3.27 -2.28 36.68
N ALA A 203 2.51 -1.49 35.92
CA ALA A 203 1.56 -0.52 36.47
C ALA A 203 0.45 -1.19 37.29
N ARG A 204 -0.09 -2.33 36.81
CA ARG A 204 -1.08 -3.11 37.57
C ARG A 204 -0.50 -3.64 38.89
N GLU A 205 0.72 -4.15 38.87
CA GLU A 205 1.38 -4.64 40.08
C GLU A 205 1.64 -3.52 41.09
N VAL A 206 2.15 -2.36 40.64
CA VAL A 206 2.33 -1.17 41.48
C VAL A 206 1.00 -0.72 42.09
N ALA A 207 -0.06 -0.65 41.30
CA ALA A 207 -1.39 -0.29 41.78
C ALA A 207 -1.92 -1.27 42.85
N HIS A 208 -1.77 -2.57 42.61
CA HIS A 208 -2.16 -3.61 43.57
C HIS A 208 -1.38 -3.48 44.88
N ARG A 209 -0.07 -3.22 44.82
CA ARG A 209 0.79 -3.04 45.99
C ARG A 209 0.44 -1.78 46.77
N LEU A 210 0.20 -0.66 46.10
CA LEU A 210 -0.26 0.57 46.73
C LEU A 210 -1.57 0.34 47.49
N HIS A 211 -2.52 -0.35 46.88
CA HIS A 211 -3.79 -0.69 47.51
C HIS A 211 -3.59 -1.56 48.77
N PHE A 212 -2.74 -2.60 48.70
CA PHE A 212 -2.42 -3.44 49.85
C PHE A 212 -1.74 -2.66 50.98
N CYS A 213 -0.75 -1.81 50.66
CA CYS A 213 -0.11 -0.93 51.63
C CYS A 213 -1.10 0.03 52.30
N GLY A 214 -2.03 0.59 51.53
CA GLY A 214 -3.12 1.44 52.04
C GLY A 214 -3.99 0.71 53.06
N ARG A 215 -4.52 -0.47 52.70
CA ARG A 215 -5.35 -1.27 53.62
C ARG A 215 -4.59 -1.70 54.88
N ARG A 216 -3.33 -2.07 54.74
CA ARG A 216 -2.48 -2.43 55.88
C ARG A 216 -2.23 -1.24 56.80
N ARG A 217 -2.01 -0.05 56.24
CA ARG A 217 -1.86 1.19 57.00
C ARG A 217 -3.12 1.49 57.82
N GLU A 218 -4.29 1.46 57.18
CA GLU A 218 -5.57 1.68 57.86
C GLU A 218 -5.82 0.65 58.97
N SER A 219 -5.50 -0.62 58.73
CA SER A 219 -5.63 -1.68 59.73
C SER A 219 -4.72 -1.44 60.94
N LEU A 220 -3.48 -1.00 60.73
CA LEU A 220 -2.55 -0.64 61.80
C LEU A 220 -3.03 0.59 62.59
N GLU A 221 -3.57 1.60 61.90
CA GLU A 221 -4.13 2.80 62.53
C GLU A 221 -5.33 2.47 63.41
N ARG A 222 -6.26 1.64 62.93
CA ARG A 222 -7.41 1.17 63.74
C ARG A 222 -6.97 0.35 64.95
N ALA A 223 -6.00 -0.55 64.78
CA ALA A 223 -5.48 -1.36 65.88
C ALA A 223 -4.80 -0.51 66.96
N LEU A 224 -4.05 0.51 66.52
CA LEU A 224 -3.41 1.47 67.41
C LEU A 224 -4.45 2.31 68.16
N GLN A 225 -5.47 2.82 67.46
CA GLN A 225 -6.54 3.60 68.08
C GLN A 225 -7.33 2.76 69.10
N ALA A 226 -7.69 1.51 68.77
CA ALA A 226 -8.39 0.62 69.69
C ALA A 226 -7.57 0.31 70.96
N LEU A 227 -6.25 0.15 70.81
CA LEU A 227 -5.34 -0.03 71.94
C LEU A 227 -5.12 1.24 72.75
N GLU A 228 -5.32 2.43 72.19
CA GLU A 228 -5.22 3.70 72.93
C GLU A 228 -6.53 4.00 73.70
N THR A 229 -7.69 3.62 73.18
CA THR A 229 -9.00 3.88 73.80
C THR A 229 -9.45 2.83 74.82
N SER A 230 -8.77 1.68 74.91
CA SER A 230 -9.08 0.63 75.90
C SER A 230 -8.78 1.07 77.34
N GLN A 231 -9.62 0.63 78.30
CA GLN A 231 -9.57 1.02 79.73
C GLN A 231 -8.25 0.65 80.43
N PRO A 232 -7.93 1.28 81.59
CA PRO A 232 -6.70 1.01 82.33
C PRO A 232 -6.69 -0.43 82.88
N GLU A 233 -5.77 -1.23 82.36
CA GLU A 233 -5.41 -2.57 82.84
C GLU A 233 -4.52 -2.47 84.10
N PRO A 234 -4.39 -3.55 84.90
CA PRO A 234 -3.48 -3.61 86.05
C PRO A 234 -2.01 -3.31 85.65
N PRO A 235 -1.17 -2.83 86.59
CA PRO A 235 0.15 -2.27 86.30
C PRO A 235 1.09 -3.19 85.50
N ASP A 236 1.04 -4.51 85.72
CA ASP A 236 1.84 -5.50 84.96
C ASP A 236 1.42 -5.67 83.48
N ALA A 237 0.17 -5.33 83.14
CA ALA A 237 -0.34 -5.38 81.76
C ALA A 237 -0.14 -4.05 81.01
N ALA A 238 0.06 -2.94 81.75
CA ALA A 238 0.33 -1.62 81.17
C ALA A 238 1.66 -1.58 80.39
N GLU A 239 2.72 -2.19 80.91
CA GLU A 239 4.03 -2.22 80.25
C GLU A 239 4.00 -3.01 78.93
N LYS A 240 3.33 -4.17 78.93
CA LYS A 240 3.13 -4.97 77.71
C LYS A 240 2.28 -4.25 76.65
N ARG A 241 1.24 -3.52 77.07
CA ARG A 241 0.43 -2.66 76.19
C ARG A 241 1.29 -1.55 75.57
N GLN A 242 2.11 -0.88 76.38
CA GLN A 242 2.96 0.23 75.93
C GLN A 242 4.02 -0.24 74.94
N SER A 243 4.63 -1.41 75.17
CA SER A 243 5.53 -2.08 74.22
C SER A 243 4.82 -2.42 72.90
N THR A 244 3.58 -2.92 72.96
CA THR A 244 2.77 -3.24 71.77
C THR A 244 2.41 -1.99 70.96
N ILE A 245 2.03 -0.89 71.62
CA ILE A 245 1.75 0.40 70.97
C ILE A 245 3.01 0.93 70.27
N ALA A 246 4.17 0.87 70.94
CA ALA A 246 5.44 1.28 70.34
C ALA A 246 5.76 0.45 69.07
N ALA A 247 5.56 -0.87 69.14
CA ALA A 247 5.76 -1.76 67.99
C ALA A 247 4.79 -1.45 66.82
N LEU A 248 3.52 -1.11 67.11
CA LEU A 248 2.56 -0.71 66.09
C LEU A 248 2.89 0.64 65.46
N ARG A 249 3.34 1.62 66.26
CA ARG A 249 3.82 2.93 65.77
C ARG A 249 5.01 2.76 64.84
N ALA A 250 5.98 1.91 65.20
CA ALA A 250 7.13 1.60 64.36
C ALA A 250 6.72 0.94 63.03
N LYS A 251 5.79 -0.03 63.07
CA LYS A 251 5.24 -0.68 61.86
C LYS A 251 4.48 0.31 60.97
N LEU A 252 3.71 1.22 61.57
CA LEU A 252 2.96 2.25 60.86
C LEU A 252 3.91 3.27 60.19
N ALA A 253 4.95 3.71 60.91
CA ALA A 253 5.98 4.59 60.37
C ALA A 253 6.70 3.95 59.18
N SER A 254 7.08 2.67 59.29
CA SER A 254 7.69 1.91 58.19
C SER A 254 6.75 1.82 56.98
N GLN A 255 5.44 1.59 57.17
CA GLN A 255 4.48 1.57 56.06
C GLN A 255 4.31 2.94 55.42
N LYS A 256 4.23 4.02 56.21
CA LYS A 256 4.16 5.40 55.71
C LYS A 256 5.41 5.75 54.88
N GLN A 257 6.59 5.35 55.34
CA GLN A 257 7.85 5.55 54.62
C GLN A 257 7.87 4.82 53.27
N LYS A 258 7.39 3.57 53.19
CA LYS A 258 7.29 2.83 51.92
C LYS A 258 6.38 3.53 50.91
N THR A 259 5.21 4.01 51.36
CA THR A 259 4.30 4.75 50.48
C THR A 259 4.86 6.11 50.07
N ALA A 260 5.55 6.80 50.97
CA ALA A 260 6.19 8.09 50.67
C ALA A 260 7.32 7.94 49.66
N HIS A 261 8.15 6.89 49.78
CA HIS A 261 9.22 6.60 48.84
C HIS A 261 8.70 6.25 47.43
N ALA A 262 7.56 5.55 47.35
CA ALA A 262 6.92 5.29 46.05
C ALA A 262 6.40 6.58 45.41
N SER A 263 5.83 7.49 46.21
CA SER A 263 5.35 8.80 45.73
C SER A 263 6.49 9.74 45.31
N THR A 264 7.61 9.77 46.03
CA THR A 264 8.78 10.58 45.65
C THR A 264 9.46 10.04 44.41
N SER A 265 9.56 8.72 44.26
CA SER A 265 10.05 8.07 43.04
C SER A 265 9.19 8.46 41.81
N ARG A 266 7.87 8.51 41.97
CA ARG A 266 6.94 8.99 40.93
C ARG A 266 7.17 10.45 40.56
N LEU A 267 7.25 11.34 41.55
CA LEU A 267 7.50 12.78 41.31
C LEU A 267 8.86 13.03 40.65
N ALA A 268 9.89 12.27 41.03
CA ALA A 268 11.20 12.35 40.40
C ALA A 268 11.18 11.88 38.93
N ALA A 269 10.41 10.83 38.63
CA ALA A 269 10.22 10.36 37.25
C ALA A 269 9.44 11.38 36.41
N ASP A 270 8.38 11.97 36.95
CA ASP A 270 7.59 13.01 36.27
C ASP A 270 8.45 14.28 36.01
N ALA A 271 9.28 14.70 36.97
CA ALA A 271 10.19 15.84 36.81
C ALA A 271 11.26 15.59 35.73
N ARG A 272 11.82 14.37 35.65
CA ARG A 272 12.75 13.98 34.57
C ARG A 272 12.07 14.01 33.20
N ARG A 273 10.80 13.59 33.14
CA ARG A 273 10.00 13.63 31.91
C ARG A 273 9.76 15.06 31.44
N ASP A 274 9.40 15.96 32.36
CA ASP A 274 9.13 17.36 32.03
C ASP A 274 10.41 18.09 31.59
N ALA A 275 11.56 17.81 32.22
CA ALA A 275 12.86 18.30 31.79
C ALA A 275 13.20 17.83 30.37
N ALA A 276 13.02 16.54 30.06
CA ALA A 276 13.27 15.99 28.73
C ALA A 276 12.36 16.61 27.65
N LEU A 277 11.08 16.88 27.98
CA LEU A 277 10.15 17.57 27.08
C LEU A 277 10.55 19.03 26.82
N GLN A 278 11.05 19.74 27.84
CA GLN A 278 11.57 21.10 27.69
C GLN A 278 12.82 21.13 26.80
N THR A 279 13.76 20.21 26.99
CA THR A 279 14.96 20.09 26.14
C THR A 279 14.59 19.77 24.69
N ALA A 280 13.65 18.86 24.46
CA ALA A 280 13.18 18.52 23.11
C ALA A 280 12.46 19.69 22.41
N ARG A 281 11.73 20.53 23.17
CA ARG A 281 11.12 21.75 22.62
C ARG A 281 12.17 22.81 22.27
N ALA A 282 13.18 23.00 23.12
CA ALA A 282 14.28 23.93 22.85
C ALA A 282 15.08 23.54 21.60
N ALA A 283 15.36 22.24 21.42
CA ALA A 283 16.07 21.73 20.25
C ALA A 283 15.29 21.82 18.93
N ARG A 284 13.96 21.99 18.97
CA ARG A 284 13.13 22.23 17.78
C ARG A 284 12.99 23.71 17.42
N ALA A 285 13.33 24.61 18.34
CA ALA A 285 13.24 26.05 18.15
C ALA A 285 14.56 26.70 17.71
N ALA A 286 15.67 25.97 17.82
CA ALA A 286 17.00 26.34 17.35
C ALA A 286 17.28 25.72 15.97
#